data_AF-R1FUP8-F1
#
_entry.id   AF-R1FUP8-F1
#
_cell.length_a   1.000
_cell.length_b   1.000
_cell.length_c   1.000
_cell.angle_alpha   90.00
_cell.angle_beta   90.00
_cell.angle_gamma   90.00
#
_symmetry.space_group_name_H-M   'P 1'
#
loop_
_entity.id
_entity.type
_entity.pdbx_description
1 polymer ?
#
loop_
_entity_poly.entity_id
_entity_poly.type
_entity_poly.pdbx_seq_one_letter_code
_entity_poly.pdbx_strand_id
1 'polypeptide(L)'
;MRDEKIQSQTLDEMLIELVSETAKYSFTLGDWGEYIWIIMDLKGKGHNAESVGAKLSEIRRGFDVRYIYHREYDYNTNTYSTIFGNYIRELNKNIEKVADITINIETRAIDIYKRVVNSYLDPSRKYAKILIYFKRKIDDYNKIIEEIDESIIFGQSISNKYGFVYQPAFKFMTLREKEKDKNENITELSKPDYYEFSYTVYELSEFSLNSL
;
A
#
# COMPACT_ATOMS: atom_id res chain seq x y z
N MET A 1 -14.84 -19.60 -7.91
CA MET A 1 -15.95 -18.89 -7.21
C MET A 1 -15.32 -17.73 -6.46
N ARG A 2 -15.63 -16.48 -6.84
CA ARG A 2 -15.28 -15.32 -6.02
C ARG A 2 -16.32 -15.27 -4.89
N ASP A 3 -15.88 -15.13 -3.65
CA ASP A 3 -16.79 -15.01 -2.52
C ASP A 3 -17.72 -13.81 -2.72
N GLU A 4 -19.03 -14.05 -2.66
CA GLU A 4 -20.09 -13.02 -2.65
C GLU A 4 -19.83 -11.95 -1.58
N LYS A 5 -19.02 -12.27 -0.57
CA LYS A 5 -18.56 -11.40 0.51
C LYS A 5 -17.82 -10.14 0.03
N ILE A 6 -17.11 -10.17 -1.10
CA ILE A 6 -16.35 -9.01 -1.62
C ILE A 6 -17.27 -7.99 -2.32
N GLN A 7 -18.46 -8.41 -2.80
CA GLN A 7 -19.39 -7.48 -3.45
C GLN A 7 -20.13 -6.57 -2.46
N SER A 8 -20.30 -6.99 -1.20
CA SER A 8 -20.97 -6.18 -0.16
C SER A 8 -20.04 -5.29 0.65
N GLN A 9 -18.72 -5.53 0.63
CA GLN A 9 -17.78 -4.72 1.41
C GLN A 9 -17.71 -3.27 0.92
N THR A 10 -17.59 -2.31 1.82
CA THR A 10 -17.37 -0.90 1.49
C THR A 10 -15.91 -0.66 1.09
N LEU A 11 -15.63 0.47 0.41
CA LEU A 11 -14.23 0.81 0.06
C LEU A 11 -13.37 1.04 1.31
N ASP A 12 -13.96 1.62 2.36
CA ASP A 12 -13.28 1.91 3.62
C ASP A 12 -12.90 0.61 4.34
N GLU A 13 -13.80 -0.36 4.42
CA GLU A 13 -13.51 -1.70 4.96
C GLU A 13 -12.35 -2.37 4.24
N MET A 14 -12.34 -2.31 2.90
CA MET A 14 -11.24 -2.87 2.10
C MET A 14 -9.91 -2.17 2.40
N LEU A 15 -9.92 -0.85 2.57
CA LEU A 15 -8.73 -0.06 2.88
C LEU A 15 -8.21 -0.35 4.29
N ILE A 16 -9.09 -0.48 5.28
CA ILE A 16 -8.73 -0.88 6.65
C ILE A 16 -8.12 -2.28 6.66
N GLU A 17 -8.74 -3.25 5.98
CA GLU A 17 -8.20 -4.60 5.86
C GLU A 17 -6.81 -4.59 5.16
N LEU A 18 -6.62 -3.74 4.14
CA LEU A 18 -5.32 -3.57 3.48
C LEU A 18 -4.25 -3.00 4.45
N VAL A 19 -4.61 -2.03 5.28
CA VAL A 19 -3.71 -1.46 6.29
C VAL A 19 -3.30 -2.54 7.29
N SER A 20 -4.25 -3.33 7.80
CA SER A 20 -4.01 -4.43 8.73
C SER A 20 -3.14 -5.53 8.15
N GLU A 21 -3.39 -5.93 6.90
CA GLU A 21 -2.54 -6.90 6.19
C GLU A 21 -1.11 -6.37 6.00
N THR A 22 -0.96 -5.08 5.69
CA THR A 22 0.35 -4.43 5.55
C THR A 22 1.08 -4.30 6.89
N ALA A 23 0.36 -4.06 7.99
CA ALA A 23 0.93 -4.10 9.34
C ALA A 23 1.42 -5.51 9.69
N LYS A 24 0.62 -6.55 9.42
CA LYS A 24 1.03 -7.95 9.61
C LYS A 24 2.26 -8.31 8.79
N TYR A 25 2.34 -7.81 7.55
CA TYR A 25 3.52 -7.96 6.69
C TYR A 25 4.76 -7.29 7.31
N SER A 26 4.63 -6.04 7.77
CA SER A 26 5.66 -5.29 8.49
C SER A 26 6.27 -6.07 9.64
N PHE A 27 5.44 -6.58 10.54
CA PHE A 27 5.93 -7.35 11.68
C PHE A 27 6.56 -8.70 11.29
N THR A 28 6.08 -9.32 10.20
CA THR A 28 6.66 -10.58 9.70
C THR A 28 8.09 -10.38 9.18
N LEU A 29 8.44 -9.17 8.72
CA LEU A 29 9.78 -8.83 8.23
C LEU A 29 10.75 -8.37 9.34
N GLY A 30 10.29 -8.23 10.59
CA GLY A 30 11.08 -7.68 11.69
C GLY A 30 11.49 -6.23 11.42
N ASP A 31 12.70 -5.84 11.83
CA ASP A 31 13.17 -4.45 11.67
C ASP A 31 13.15 -3.95 10.21
N TRP A 32 13.32 -4.85 9.23
CA TRP A 32 13.29 -4.49 7.81
C TRP A 32 11.89 -4.07 7.33
N GLY A 33 10.86 -4.39 8.11
CA GLY A 33 9.49 -3.96 7.86
C GLY A 33 9.12 -2.62 8.49
N GLU A 34 10.04 -1.90 9.13
CA GLU A 34 9.73 -0.59 9.74
C GLU A 34 9.25 0.42 8.71
N TYR A 35 9.83 0.39 7.51
CA TYR A 35 9.39 1.15 6.35
C TYR A 35 9.18 0.19 5.20
N ILE A 36 7.99 0.20 4.60
CA ILE A 36 7.64 -0.67 3.49
C ILE A 36 7.08 0.17 2.36
N TRP A 37 7.55 -0.14 1.15
CA TRP A 37 6.93 0.30 -0.09
C TRP A 37 6.59 -0.94 -0.91
N ILE A 38 5.33 -1.04 -1.32
CA ILE A 38 4.86 -2.04 -2.28
C ILE A 38 4.42 -1.30 -3.52
N ILE A 39 5.06 -1.62 -4.64
CA ILE A 39 4.89 -0.98 -5.93
C ILE A 39 4.24 -2.01 -6.84
N MET A 40 3.12 -1.66 -7.48
CA MET A 40 2.47 -2.55 -8.44
C MET A 40 2.31 -1.83 -9.77
N ASP A 41 2.93 -2.38 -10.82
CA ASP A 41 2.72 -1.96 -12.20
C ASP A 41 1.66 -2.85 -12.85
N LEU A 42 0.53 -2.23 -13.20
CA LEU A 42 -0.65 -2.90 -13.73
C LEU A 42 -0.51 -3.08 -15.25
N LYS A 43 -0.71 -4.31 -15.72
CA LYS A 43 -0.65 -4.68 -17.13
C LYS A 43 -2.02 -5.17 -17.61
N GLY A 44 -2.26 -5.12 -18.92
CA GLY A 44 -3.52 -5.63 -19.49
C GLY A 44 -3.78 -7.13 -19.25
N LYS A 45 -2.72 -7.91 -18.99
CA LYS A 45 -2.79 -9.37 -18.77
C LYS A 45 -2.10 -9.81 -17.48
N GLY A 46 -2.04 -8.95 -16.46
CA GLY A 46 -1.38 -9.29 -15.20
C GLY A 46 -0.91 -8.06 -14.44
N HIS A 47 0.04 -8.28 -13.55
CA HIS A 47 0.76 -7.19 -12.88
C HIS A 47 2.17 -7.63 -12.48
N ASN A 48 3.03 -6.63 -12.33
CA ASN A 48 4.29 -6.79 -11.62
C ASN A 48 4.15 -6.13 -10.24
N ALA A 49 4.56 -6.81 -9.19
CA ALA A 49 4.61 -6.27 -7.83
C ALA A 49 6.03 -6.35 -7.29
N GLU A 50 6.49 -5.29 -6.65
CA GLU A 50 7.78 -5.22 -5.98
C GLU A 50 7.59 -4.68 -4.58
N SER A 51 8.35 -5.22 -3.62
CA SER A 51 8.38 -4.71 -2.26
C SER A 51 9.79 -4.46 -1.82
N VAL A 52 9.97 -3.30 -1.18
CA VAL A 52 11.22 -2.88 -0.59
C VAL A 52 11.01 -2.43 0.86
N GLY A 53 11.97 -2.75 1.71
CA GLY A 53 11.95 -2.50 3.14
C GLY A 53 13.15 -1.70 3.60
N ALA A 54 13.01 -0.95 4.68
CA ALA A 54 14.13 -0.28 5.33
C ALA A 54 13.97 -0.25 6.85
N LYS A 55 15.11 -0.20 7.55
CA LYS A 55 15.16 0.06 9.00
C LYS A 55 15.36 1.56 9.24
N LEU A 56 14.82 2.07 10.34
CA LEU A 56 15.03 3.46 10.78
C LEU A 56 16.51 3.80 10.95
N SER A 57 17.30 2.85 11.47
CA SER A 57 18.75 3.02 11.66
C SER A 57 19.49 3.28 10.34
N GLU A 58 19.03 2.67 9.24
CA GLU A 58 19.66 2.78 7.93
C GLU A 58 19.22 4.04 7.18
N ILE A 59 17.97 4.47 7.35
CA ILE A 59 17.49 5.74 6.80
C ILE A 59 18.32 6.92 7.34
N ARG A 60 18.66 6.90 8.64
CA ARG A 60 19.51 7.92 9.26
C ARG A 60 20.95 7.94 8.73
N ARG A 61 21.40 6.88 8.07
CA ARG A 61 22.77 6.71 7.57
C ARG A 61 22.93 6.90 6.07
N GLY A 62 21.85 7.23 5.35
CA GLY A 62 21.89 7.47 3.91
C GLY A 62 21.00 6.57 3.05
N PHE A 63 19.91 6.03 3.62
CA PHE A 63 18.90 5.22 2.90
C PHE A 63 19.44 3.91 2.29
N ASP A 64 19.81 2.93 3.13
CA ASP A 64 19.89 1.53 2.68
C ASP A 64 18.47 0.94 2.64
N VAL A 65 17.92 0.85 1.43
CA VAL A 65 16.64 0.20 1.14
C VAL A 65 16.93 -1.20 0.61
N ARG A 66 16.31 -2.22 1.19
CA ARG A 66 16.48 -3.60 0.78
C ARG A 66 15.28 -4.11 0.02
N TYR A 67 15.59 -4.76 -1.08
CA TYR A 67 14.63 -5.52 -1.84
C TYR A 67 14.13 -6.72 -1.03
N ILE A 68 12.80 -6.85 -0.93
CA ILE A 68 12.13 -7.97 -0.25
C ILE A 68 11.66 -8.99 -1.28
N TYR A 69 10.88 -8.56 -2.28
CA TYR A 69 10.44 -9.44 -3.36
C TYR A 69 10.11 -8.68 -4.65
N HIS A 70 10.11 -9.43 -5.76
CA HIS A 70 9.50 -9.10 -7.04
C HIS A 70 8.63 -10.27 -7.43
N ARG A 71 7.48 -9.95 -8.00
CA ARG A 71 6.50 -10.92 -8.43
C ARG A 71 5.90 -10.49 -9.75
N GLU A 72 5.82 -11.42 -10.67
CA GLU A 72 5.04 -11.29 -11.88
C GLU A 72 3.83 -12.23 -11.78
N TYR A 73 2.65 -11.70 -12.11
CA TYR A 73 1.41 -12.48 -12.20
C TYR A 73 0.88 -12.42 -13.62
N ASP A 74 0.57 -13.58 -14.20
CA ASP A 74 -0.04 -13.72 -15.53
C ASP A 74 -1.49 -14.20 -15.39
N TYR A 75 -2.44 -13.41 -15.90
CA TYR A 75 -3.88 -13.72 -15.84
C TYR A 75 -4.28 -14.91 -16.73
N ASN A 76 -3.57 -15.17 -17.83
CA ASN A 76 -3.93 -16.24 -18.77
C ASN A 76 -3.63 -17.61 -18.18
N THR A 77 -2.49 -17.74 -17.51
CA THR A 77 -2.04 -18.99 -16.88
C THR A 77 -2.43 -19.06 -15.40
N ASN A 78 -2.85 -17.93 -14.81
CA ASN A 78 -3.13 -17.80 -13.38
C ASN A 78 -1.93 -18.22 -12.52
N THR A 79 -0.72 -17.83 -12.93
CA THR A 79 0.53 -18.22 -12.27
C THR A 79 1.27 -17.02 -11.72
N TYR A 80 1.83 -17.20 -10.53
CA TYR A 80 2.77 -16.26 -9.92
C TYR A 80 4.21 -16.75 -10.09
N SER A 81 5.09 -15.88 -10.56
CA SER A 81 6.53 -16.06 -10.51
C SER A 81 7.10 -15.08 -9.49
N THR A 82 7.67 -15.58 -8.39
CA THR A 82 8.14 -14.72 -7.29
C THR A 82 9.63 -14.96 -7.01
N ILE A 83 10.38 -13.86 -6.87
CA ILE A 83 11.79 -13.87 -6.47
C ILE A 83 11.93 -13.07 -5.18
N PHE A 84 12.36 -13.74 -4.11
CA PHE A 84 12.62 -13.12 -2.81
C PHE A 84 14.08 -12.70 -2.67
N GLY A 85 14.32 -11.58 -1.98
CA GLY A 85 15.67 -11.13 -1.62
C GLY A 85 16.29 -12.06 -0.58
N ASN A 86 17.41 -12.71 -0.90
CA ASN A 86 18.05 -13.67 0.01
C ASN A 86 18.77 -13.03 1.22
N TYR A 87 18.85 -11.69 1.28
CA TYR A 87 19.64 -10.93 2.25
C TYR A 87 18.94 -10.65 3.58
N ILE A 88 17.64 -10.95 3.69
CA ILE A 88 16.84 -10.71 4.91
C ILE A 88 16.63 -12.05 5.62
N ARG A 89 17.31 -12.25 6.75
CA ARG A 89 17.26 -13.52 7.50
C ARG A 89 15.85 -13.86 7.97
N GLU A 90 15.11 -12.85 8.42
CA GLU A 90 13.73 -12.98 8.89
C GLU A 90 12.76 -13.38 7.76
N LEU A 91 13.01 -12.90 6.53
CA LEU A 91 12.29 -13.31 5.33
C LEU A 91 12.53 -14.78 5.01
N ASN A 92 13.79 -15.23 5.04
CA ASN A 92 14.13 -16.63 4.76
C ASN A 92 13.48 -17.61 5.76
N LYS A 93 13.26 -17.18 7.01
CA LYS A 93 12.56 -17.99 8.02
C LYS A 93 11.05 -18.08 7.81
N ASN A 94 10.45 -17.12 7.11
CA ASN A 94 9.00 -16.94 7.02
C ASN A 94 8.51 -16.82 5.57
N ILE A 95 9.25 -17.39 4.60
CA ILE A 95 9.04 -17.11 3.17
C ILE A 95 7.63 -17.47 2.70
N GLU A 96 7.09 -18.62 3.15
CA GLU A 96 5.73 -19.06 2.82
C GLU A 96 4.68 -18.09 3.37
N LYS A 97 4.80 -17.74 4.65
CA LYS A 97 3.91 -16.77 5.30
C LYS A 97 3.96 -15.39 4.62
N VAL A 98 5.14 -14.95 4.22
CA VAL A 98 5.31 -13.69 3.48
C VAL A 98 4.69 -13.80 2.08
N ALA A 99 4.87 -14.93 1.39
CA ALA A 99 4.26 -15.15 0.09
C ALA A 99 2.73 -15.05 0.16
N ASP A 100 2.10 -15.67 1.16
CA ASP A 100 0.65 -15.63 1.35
C ASP A 100 0.15 -14.21 1.67
N ILE A 101 0.80 -13.52 2.62
CA ILE A 101 0.41 -12.17 3.01
C ILE A 101 0.50 -11.21 1.82
N THR A 102 1.57 -11.31 1.02
CA THR A 102 1.77 -10.43 -0.15
C THR A 102 0.76 -10.69 -1.26
N ILE A 103 0.33 -11.95 -1.48
CA ILE A 103 -0.75 -12.26 -2.43
C ILE A 103 -2.05 -11.58 -1.99
N ASN A 104 -2.38 -11.62 -0.69
CA ASN A 104 -3.58 -10.98 -0.16
C ASN A 104 -3.54 -9.46 -0.34
N ILE A 105 -2.41 -8.84 0.03
CA ILE A 105 -2.18 -7.39 -0.16
C ILE A 105 -2.36 -7.00 -1.63
N GLU A 106 -1.71 -7.72 -2.55
CA GLU A 106 -1.77 -7.43 -3.98
C GLU A 106 -3.19 -7.57 -4.54
N THR A 107 -3.87 -8.67 -4.19
CA THR A 107 -5.24 -8.93 -4.65
C THR A 107 -6.18 -7.83 -4.18
N ARG A 108 -6.10 -7.47 -2.90
CA ARG A 108 -6.93 -6.43 -2.29
C ARG A 108 -6.62 -5.05 -2.84
N ALA A 109 -5.36 -4.72 -3.04
CA ALA A 109 -4.93 -3.48 -3.66
C ALA A 109 -5.50 -3.33 -5.08
N ILE A 110 -5.52 -4.40 -5.87
CA ILE A 110 -6.11 -4.41 -7.21
C ILE A 110 -7.64 -4.20 -7.15
N ASP A 111 -8.33 -4.79 -6.18
CA ASP A 111 -9.77 -4.61 -6.05
C ASP A 111 -10.15 -3.20 -5.57
N ILE A 112 -9.37 -2.63 -4.65
CA ILE A 112 -9.44 -1.21 -4.27
C ILE A 112 -9.20 -0.34 -5.50
N TYR A 113 -8.14 -0.60 -6.27
CA TYR A 113 -7.82 0.12 -7.50
C TYR A 113 -9.02 0.19 -8.45
N LYS A 114 -9.66 -0.95 -8.74
CA LYS A 114 -10.83 -1.00 -9.64
C LYS A 114 -11.97 -0.10 -9.13
N ARG A 115 -12.27 -0.15 -7.83
CA ARG A 115 -13.31 0.68 -7.21
C ARG A 115 -12.96 2.16 -7.27
N VAL A 116 -11.70 2.50 -6.99
CA VAL A 116 -11.20 3.87 -7.02
C VAL A 116 -11.28 4.44 -8.43
N VAL A 117 -10.80 3.70 -9.42
CA VAL A 117 -10.86 4.12 -10.84
C VAL A 117 -12.30 4.36 -11.28
N ASN A 118 -13.23 3.47 -10.91
CA ASN A 118 -14.61 3.56 -11.35
C ASN A 118 -15.42 4.65 -10.62
N SER A 119 -15.02 5.05 -9.41
CA SER A 119 -15.85 5.92 -8.55
C SER A 119 -15.29 7.32 -8.36
N TYR A 120 -13.97 7.50 -8.44
CA TYR A 120 -13.29 8.75 -8.09
C TYR A 120 -12.40 9.32 -9.20
N LEU A 121 -12.14 8.55 -10.25
CA LEU A 121 -11.23 8.92 -11.33
C LEU A 121 -11.93 8.78 -12.69
N ASP A 122 -11.35 9.38 -13.72
CA ASP A 122 -11.85 9.26 -15.10
C ASP A 122 -11.36 7.94 -15.72
N PRO A 123 -12.25 6.94 -15.97
CA PRO A 123 -11.85 5.63 -16.47
C PRO A 123 -11.30 5.63 -17.90
N SER A 124 -11.46 6.73 -18.65
CA SER A 124 -10.89 6.86 -19.99
C SER A 124 -9.37 7.10 -19.97
N ARG A 125 -8.83 7.50 -18.81
CA ARG A 125 -7.40 7.69 -18.60
C ARG A 125 -6.69 6.39 -18.23
N LYS A 126 -5.38 6.36 -18.46
CA LYS A 126 -4.55 5.19 -18.18
C LYS A 126 -3.92 5.30 -16.81
N TYR A 127 -4.52 4.66 -15.81
CA TYR A 127 -3.87 4.38 -14.54
C TYR A 127 -3.16 3.04 -14.62
N ALA A 128 -1.87 3.03 -14.31
CA ALA A 128 -1.02 1.86 -14.57
C ALA A 128 -0.16 1.48 -13.38
N LYS A 129 -0.29 2.18 -12.25
CA LYS A 129 0.57 1.96 -11.10
C LYS A 129 -0.11 2.25 -9.78
N ILE A 130 0.18 1.42 -8.78
CA ILE A 130 -0.23 1.55 -7.38
C ILE A 130 1.04 1.65 -6.53
N LEU A 131 1.01 2.51 -5.52
CA LEU A 131 2.01 2.53 -4.45
C LEU A 131 1.31 2.39 -3.10
N ILE A 132 1.75 1.42 -2.33
CA ILE A 132 1.40 1.27 -0.92
C ILE A 132 2.63 1.65 -0.12
N TYR A 133 2.44 2.53 0.86
CA TYR A 133 3.46 2.90 1.82
C TYR A 133 2.95 2.58 3.22
N PHE A 134 3.80 1.96 4.02
CA PHE A 134 3.54 1.72 5.42
C PHE A 134 4.80 2.02 6.23
N LYS A 135 4.60 2.69 7.37
CA LYS A 135 5.65 2.94 8.35
C LYS A 135 5.16 2.52 9.72
N ARG A 136 5.90 1.61 10.33
CA ARG A 136 5.73 1.20 11.72
C ARG A 136 6.57 2.11 12.61
N LYS A 137 5.95 2.77 13.60
CA LYS A 137 6.66 3.69 14.52
C LYS A 137 7.03 3.05 15.84
N ILE A 138 6.38 1.94 16.20
CA ILE A 138 6.62 1.18 17.43
C ILE A 138 6.60 -0.33 17.16
N ASP A 139 7.27 -1.11 18.01
CA ASP A 139 7.32 -2.58 17.92
C ASP A 139 6.21 -3.28 18.71
N ASP A 140 5.05 -2.64 18.88
CA ASP A 140 3.87 -3.22 19.53
C ASP A 140 2.76 -3.44 18.49
N TYR A 141 2.59 -4.70 18.09
CA TYR A 141 1.60 -5.06 17.07
C TYR A 141 0.18 -4.76 17.53
N ASN A 142 -0.15 -5.04 18.78
CA ASN A 142 -1.52 -4.92 19.28
C ASN A 142 -1.95 -3.45 19.30
N LYS A 143 -1.07 -2.54 19.76
CA LYS A 143 -1.36 -1.10 19.74
C LYS A 143 -1.57 -0.56 18.33
N ILE A 144 -0.85 -1.09 17.35
CA ILE A 144 -1.03 -0.68 15.95
C ILE A 144 -2.37 -1.18 15.42
N ILE A 145 -2.76 -2.42 15.71
CA ILE A 145 -4.06 -2.96 15.29
C ILE A 145 -5.21 -2.20 15.95
N GLU A 146 -5.13 -1.94 17.27
CA GLU A 146 -6.12 -1.11 17.98
C GLU A 146 -6.24 0.29 17.36
N GLU A 147 -5.12 0.93 17.01
CA GLU A 147 -5.15 2.24 16.37
C GLU A 147 -5.68 2.19 14.92
N ILE A 148 -5.46 1.09 14.19
CA ILE A 148 -6.04 0.90 12.85
C ILE A 148 -7.57 0.84 12.93
N ASP A 149 -8.12 0.14 13.92
CA ASP A 149 -9.57 0.03 14.12
C ASP A 149 -10.21 1.39 14.48
N GLU A 150 -9.45 2.29 15.11
CA GLU A 150 -9.86 3.67 15.41
C GLU A 150 -9.56 4.67 14.28
N SER A 151 -8.87 4.24 13.22
CA SER A 151 -8.40 5.15 12.17
C SER A 151 -9.46 5.46 11.13
N ILE A 152 -9.42 6.70 10.65
CA ILE A 152 -10.22 7.19 9.53
C ILE A 152 -9.39 7.09 8.25
N ILE A 153 -10.01 6.60 7.19
CA ILE A 153 -9.42 6.59 5.85
C ILE A 153 -9.83 7.86 5.11
N PHE A 154 -8.85 8.68 4.75
CA PHE A 154 -9.07 9.93 4.03
C PHE A 154 -8.53 9.84 2.59
N GLY A 155 -9.44 9.95 1.62
CA GLY A 155 -9.13 9.97 0.20
C GLY A 155 -9.10 11.38 -0.39
N GLN A 156 -8.12 11.67 -1.24
CA GLN A 156 -8.03 12.93 -1.95
C GLN A 156 -7.44 12.78 -3.37
N SER A 157 -7.95 13.58 -4.30
CA SER A 157 -7.36 13.76 -5.63
C SER A 157 -6.06 14.56 -5.54
N ILE A 158 -5.09 14.23 -6.38
CA ILE A 158 -3.82 14.97 -6.49
C ILE A 158 -3.77 15.64 -7.87
N SER A 159 -3.68 16.97 -7.88
CA SER A 159 -3.73 17.78 -9.10
C SER A 159 -2.36 18.21 -9.63
N ASN A 160 -1.29 18.00 -8.86
CA ASN A 160 0.05 18.44 -9.24
C ASN A 160 0.64 17.53 -10.32
N LYS A 161 0.84 18.10 -11.51
CA LYS A 161 1.57 17.47 -12.61
C LYS A 161 3.06 17.76 -12.45
N TYR A 162 3.80 16.74 -12.04
CA TYR A 162 5.26 16.74 -12.03
C TYR A 162 5.81 16.29 -13.41
N GLY A 163 7.09 16.50 -13.68
CA GLY A 163 7.77 16.03 -14.91
C GLY A 163 8.10 14.54 -14.93
N PHE A 164 7.28 13.68 -14.30
CA PHE A 164 7.51 12.23 -14.19
C PHE A 164 6.61 11.43 -15.12
N VAL A 165 7.06 10.24 -15.52
CA VAL A 165 6.29 9.29 -16.35
C VAL A 165 4.97 8.89 -15.67
N TYR A 166 4.98 8.73 -14.35
CA TYR A 166 3.80 8.41 -13.55
C TYR A 166 3.44 9.59 -12.65
N GLN A 167 2.19 10.06 -12.75
CA GLN A 167 1.67 11.15 -11.94
C GLN A 167 0.71 10.60 -10.89
N PRO A 168 0.85 10.97 -9.60
CA PRO A 168 -0.12 10.57 -8.60
C PRO A 168 -1.47 11.23 -8.92
N ALA A 169 -2.51 10.42 -9.07
CA ALA A 169 -3.86 10.88 -9.43
C ALA A 169 -4.77 10.93 -8.20
N PHE A 170 -4.64 9.93 -7.32
CA PHE A 170 -5.47 9.80 -6.13
C PHE A 170 -4.69 9.16 -4.99
N LYS A 171 -4.94 9.59 -3.76
CA LYS A 171 -4.29 9.04 -2.57
C LYS A 171 -5.28 8.86 -1.43
N PHE A 172 -5.22 7.71 -0.78
CA PHE A 172 -5.76 7.47 0.55
C PHE A 172 -4.65 7.51 1.59
N MET A 173 -4.96 8.02 2.78
CA MET A 173 -4.09 7.99 3.95
C MET A 173 -4.91 7.72 5.21
N THR A 174 -4.28 7.14 6.21
CA THR A 174 -4.88 6.97 7.53
C THR A 174 -4.71 8.24 8.36
N LEU A 175 -5.78 8.64 9.01
CA LEU A 175 -5.86 9.75 9.95
C LEU A 175 -6.55 9.28 11.23
N ARG A 176 -6.45 10.08 12.29
CA ARG A 176 -7.09 9.86 13.58
C ARG A 176 -7.69 11.18 14.06
N GLU A 177 -8.88 11.11 14.65
CA GLU A 177 -9.46 12.24 15.36
C GLU A 177 -8.70 12.51 16.64
N LYS A 178 -8.39 13.78 16.87
CA LYS A 178 -7.81 14.24 18.12
C LYS A 178 -8.81 15.18 18.78
N GLU A 179 -9.34 14.78 19.93
CA GLU A 179 -10.14 15.67 20.76
C GLU A 179 -9.24 16.82 21.25
N LYS A 180 -9.66 18.06 21.01
CA LYS A 180 -9.08 19.23 21.67
C LYS A 180 -9.66 19.37 23.08
N ASP A 181 -8.89 20.01 23.96
CA ASP A 181 -9.32 20.39 25.29
C ASP A 181 -10.71 21.05 25.27
N LYS A 182 -11.51 20.72 26.30
CA LYS A 182 -12.98 20.77 26.45
C LYS A 182 -13.74 22.09 26.20
N ASN A 183 -13.16 23.09 25.52
CA ASN A 183 -13.80 24.39 25.31
C ASN A 183 -14.18 24.72 23.86
N GLU A 184 -13.77 23.93 22.87
CA GLU A 184 -14.18 24.11 21.47
C GLU A 184 -14.50 22.76 20.84
N ASN A 185 -15.72 22.58 20.31
CA ASN A 185 -16.16 21.40 19.53
C ASN A 185 -15.47 21.36 18.15
N ILE A 186 -14.13 21.42 18.11
CA ILE A 186 -13.34 21.33 16.90
C ILE A 186 -12.54 20.05 16.96
N THR A 187 -13.02 19.02 16.27
CA THR A 187 -12.26 17.79 16.04
C THR A 187 -11.14 18.05 15.04
N GLU A 188 -9.89 17.84 15.44
CA GLU A 188 -8.73 18.00 14.55
C GLU A 188 -8.30 16.63 14.02
N LEU A 189 -8.14 16.51 12.70
CA LEU A 189 -7.59 15.30 12.10
C LEU A 189 -6.06 15.33 12.16
N SER A 190 -5.47 14.25 12.65
CA SER A 190 -4.03 14.10 12.77
C SER A 190 -3.58 12.74 12.22
N LYS A 191 -2.27 12.53 12.05
CA LYS A 191 -1.77 11.21 11.65
C LYS A 191 -1.87 10.25 12.85
N PRO A 192 -2.05 8.93 12.62
CA PRO A 192 -1.94 7.93 13.67
C PRO A 192 -0.59 8.03 14.40
N ASP A 193 -0.56 7.75 15.69
CA ASP A 193 0.61 7.89 16.56
C ASP A 193 1.61 6.75 16.36
N TYR A 194 1.14 5.55 16.01
CA TYR A 194 1.93 4.31 15.98
C TYR A 194 2.27 3.81 14.57
N TYR A 195 1.59 4.32 13.54
CA TYR A 195 1.93 4.01 12.16
C TYR A 195 1.67 5.18 11.20
N GLU A 196 2.11 5.04 9.95
CA GLU A 196 1.64 5.85 8.82
C GLU A 196 1.30 4.90 7.67
N PHE A 197 0.17 5.13 7.00
CA PHE A 197 -0.19 4.38 5.80
C PHE A 197 -0.60 5.34 4.69
N SER A 198 -0.25 4.98 3.46
CA SER A 198 -0.92 5.54 2.30
C SER A 198 -0.99 4.59 1.13
N TYR A 199 -2.09 4.70 0.39
CA TYR A 199 -2.34 4.01 -0.86
C TYR A 199 -2.49 5.05 -1.96
N THR A 200 -1.72 4.96 -3.05
CA THR A 200 -1.72 5.97 -4.12
C THR A 200 -1.88 5.32 -5.48
N VAL A 201 -2.80 5.83 -6.30
CA VAL A 201 -2.99 5.44 -7.70
C VAL A 201 -2.28 6.45 -8.60
N TYR A 202 -1.56 5.96 -9.60
CA TYR A 202 -0.81 6.78 -10.54
C TYR A 202 -1.34 6.64 -11.98
N GLU A 203 -1.48 7.78 -12.63
CA GLU A 203 -1.77 7.95 -14.04
C GLU A 203 -0.47 7.95 -14.85
N LEU A 204 -0.49 7.34 -16.04
CA LEU A 204 0.59 7.45 -17.01
C LEU A 204 0.52 8.82 -17.69
N SER A 205 1.59 9.61 -17.59
CA SER A 205 1.69 10.94 -18.19
C SER A 205 1.65 10.86 -19.72
N GLU A 206 0.79 11.65 -20.35
CA GLU A 206 0.69 11.76 -21.82
C GLU A 206 2.01 12.20 -22.48
N PHE A 207 2.87 12.95 -21.77
CA PHE A 207 4.20 13.35 -22.28
C PHE A 207 5.10 12.15 -22.61
N SER A 208 4.87 10.99 -22.00
CA SER A 208 5.65 9.77 -22.24
C SER A 208 5.22 8.97 -23.48
N LEU A 209 4.04 9.26 -24.05
CA LEU A 209 3.53 8.57 -25.24
C LEU A 209 4.06 9.15 -26.55
N ASN A 210 4.55 10.40 -26.54
CA ASN A 210 5.07 11.08 -27.73
C ASN A 210 6.60 10.92 -27.91
N SER A 211 7.26 10.09 -27.11
CA SER A 211 8.70 9.86 -27.13
C SER A 211 9.12 8.43 -27.50
N LEU A 212 8.18 7.61 -27.99
CA LEU A 212 8.40 6.28 -28.55
C LEU A 212 7.94 6.26 -30.01
#